data_AF-A0AAD3MBD6-F1
#
_entry.id   AF-A0AAD3MBD6-F1
#
_cell.length_a   1.000
_cell.length_b   1.000
_cell.length_c   1.000
_cell.angle_alpha   90.00
_cell.angle_beta   90.00
_cell.angle_gamma   90.00
#
_symmetry.space_group_name_H-M   'P 1'
#
loop_
_entity.id
_entity.type
_entity.pdbx_description
1 polymer ?
#
loop_
_entity_poly.entity_id
_entity_poly.type
_entity_poly.pdbx_seq_one_letter_code
_entity_poly.pdbx_strand_id
1 'polypeptide(L)'
;MYSIQAQHSHHVIQQVLNHLDTHNKTTPRVRAGIVQVLLETVAIAAKGSVGPTVLEVFNTLLKHLRMSVDFELGESSRRNSSTSVSSGRGKESEERIVQNAIIQTIGFFGGNLPDYQRAEVMMFIMGKVPVYGTPCHTLDTVKIGHQGTKRIQTMLLSSLIMVTSGFKSKSMAAALPPPFLDPLFSISLMEDSELRQLVLEILHNIIDRHDNRAKLRGIRIIPNVAALKIKREKISKQDVAFMKKHGQQLYRHIYLGCKEEDNVHKNFELLFTTLAILTIELANEEVVIDLIRLAIALQDMALANEENMPMFIRCGIMALVAAYLNFLSQMIANPPFCQHVSKVIELRNMDAPYLLPEHIFRDKCPLPESLDKEDRLLYFQTSDMAECLAGPGYNAERLSIPYVPQVTDEDRLTRRKSFVDTISLQVDIMSNSLPDKSQLAEEITFETLKKAIDTTGLEEQEREKRRQVMEKFQKAPFEEIAAHCESKANMLHNRLAQIFELTIR
;
A
#
# COMPACT_ATOMS: atom_id res chain seq x y z
N MET A 1 9.87 3.66 39.85
CA MET A 1 9.71 2.41 39.09
C MET A 1 10.46 1.23 39.69
N TYR A 2 11.79 1.28 39.91
CA TYR A 2 12.54 0.13 40.46
C TYR A 2 12.06 -0.40 41.82
N SER A 3 11.48 0.46 42.66
CA SER A 3 10.92 0.08 43.96
C SER A 3 9.47 -0.44 43.89
N ILE A 4 8.86 -0.48 42.70
CA ILE A 4 7.47 -0.93 42.50
C ILE A 4 7.49 -2.40 42.11
N GLN A 5 6.66 -3.21 42.77
CA GLN A 5 6.51 -4.62 42.42
C GLN A 5 5.99 -4.76 40.98
N ALA A 6 6.55 -5.69 40.21
CA ALA A 6 6.23 -5.87 38.79
C ALA A 6 4.72 -6.02 38.52
N GLN A 7 3.99 -6.65 39.44
CA GLN A 7 2.53 -6.81 39.36
C GLN A 7 1.76 -5.49 39.37
N HIS A 8 2.32 -4.39 39.91
CA HIS A 8 1.70 -3.07 39.97
C HIS A 8 2.22 -2.11 38.89
N SER A 9 3.22 -2.51 38.10
CA SER A 9 3.80 -1.66 37.04
C SER A 9 2.75 -1.25 36.00
N HIS A 10 1.81 -2.14 35.66
CA HIS A 10 0.72 -1.83 34.74
C HIS A 10 -0.18 -0.68 35.26
N HIS A 11 -0.41 -0.59 36.58
CA HIS A 11 -1.20 0.48 37.17
C HIS A 11 -0.51 1.84 37.03
N VAL A 12 0.83 1.88 37.17
CA VAL A 12 1.59 3.12 36.98
C VAL A 12 1.50 3.60 35.53
N ILE A 13 1.62 2.69 34.56
CA ILE A 13 1.44 2.98 33.14
C ILE A 13 0.05 3.60 32.91
N GLN A 14 -1.00 3.01 33.48
CA GLN A 14 -2.36 3.53 33.38
C GLN A 14 -2.52 4.92 34.02
N GLN A 15 -1.90 5.18 35.17
CA GLN A 15 -1.93 6.51 35.78
C GLN A 15 -1.25 7.57 34.90
N VAL A 16 -0.12 7.24 34.25
CA VAL A 16 0.55 8.15 33.32
C VAL A 16 -0.30 8.39 32.06
N LEU A 17 -0.99 7.37 31.54
CA LEU A 17 -1.94 7.52 30.43
C LEU A 17 -3.14 8.40 30.80
N ASN A 18 -3.74 8.18 31.98
CA ASN A 18 -4.82 9.03 32.49
C ASN A 18 -4.37 10.49 32.69
N HIS A 19 -3.12 10.69 33.13
CA HIS A 19 -2.53 12.01 33.24
C HIS A 19 -2.39 12.67 31.86
N LEU A 20 -1.94 11.92 30.84
CA LEU A 20 -1.89 12.41 29.46
C LEU A 20 -3.28 12.81 28.94
N ASP A 21 -4.32 12.00 29.20
CA ASP A 21 -5.70 12.30 28.83
C ASP A 21 -6.23 13.56 29.55
N THR A 22 -5.91 13.73 30.83
CA THR A 22 -6.31 14.92 31.61
C THR A 22 -5.64 16.19 31.08
N HIS A 23 -4.39 16.08 30.60
CA HIS A 23 -3.60 17.19 30.09
C HIS A 23 -3.60 17.32 28.56
N ASN A 24 -4.62 16.76 27.88
CA ASN A 24 -4.68 16.69 26.42
C ASN A 24 -4.76 18.04 25.68
N LYS A 25 -5.10 19.13 26.38
CA LYS A 25 -5.14 20.51 25.86
C LYS A 25 -3.96 21.38 26.33
N THR A 26 -3.02 20.81 27.08
CA THR A 26 -1.85 21.56 27.55
C THR A 26 -0.84 21.78 26.42
N THR A 27 0.18 22.61 26.69
CA THR A 27 1.22 22.93 25.72
C THR A 27 1.85 21.66 25.13
N PRO A 28 2.26 21.67 23.84
CA PRO A 28 2.88 20.51 23.20
C PRO A 28 4.07 19.97 24.01
N ARG A 29 4.87 20.85 24.61
CA ARG A 29 6.01 20.45 25.44
C ARG A 29 5.62 19.66 26.69
N VAL A 30 4.53 20.06 27.36
CA VAL A 30 4.02 19.32 28.54
C VAL A 30 3.52 17.94 28.11
N ARG A 31 2.73 17.86 27.03
CA ARG A 31 2.25 16.57 26.51
C ARG A 31 3.40 15.65 26.09
N ALA A 32 4.39 16.17 25.36
CA ALA A 32 5.58 15.41 24.99
C ALA A 32 6.38 14.95 26.22
N GLY A 33 6.50 15.79 27.26
CA GLY A 33 7.12 15.42 28.53
C GLY A 33 6.41 14.26 29.23
N ILE A 34 5.07 14.26 29.27
CA ILE A 34 4.29 13.15 29.83
C ILE A 34 4.52 11.86 29.01
N VAL A 35 4.54 11.95 27.68
CA VAL A 35 4.83 10.81 26.79
C VAL A 35 6.27 10.29 27.00
N GLN A 36 7.24 11.16 27.27
CA GLN A 36 8.60 10.75 27.61
C GLN A 36 8.64 10.01 28.95
N VAL A 37 7.91 10.49 29.97
CA VAL A 37 7.79 9.77 31.25
C VAL A 37 7.17 8.39 31.04
N LEU A 38 6.18 8.27 30.16
CA LEU A 38 5.60 6.98 29.78
C LEU A 38 6.63 6.05 29.13
N LEU A 39 7.42 6.55 28.18
CA LEU A 39 8.51 5.80 27.54
C LEU A 39 9.48 5.19 28.57
N GLU A 40 10.00 6.03 29.47
CA GLU A 40 10.94 5.60 30.51
C GLU A 40 10.29 4.63 31.51
N THR A 41 9.02 4.86 31.83
CA THR A 41 8.23 3.97 32.70
C THR A 41 8.11 2.57 32.09
N VAL A 42 7.80 2.50 30.78
CA VAL A 42 7.73 1.26 30.02
C VAL A 42 9.09 0.58 29.93
N ALA A 43 10.18 1.32 29.70
CA ALA A 43 11.53 0.78 29.64
C ALA A 43 11.92 -0.02 30.90
N ILE A 44 11.44 0.43 32.07
CA ILE A 44 11.67 -0.24 33.33
C ILE A 44 10.66 -1.38 33.55
N ALA A 45 9.39 -1.18 33.16
CA ALA A 45 8.30 -2.13 33.37
C ALA A 45 8.29 -3.33 32.40
N ALA A 46 8.83 -3.19 31.19
CA ALA A 46 8.76 -4.18 30.11
C ALA A 46 9.40 -5.54 30.44
N LYS A 47 10.14 -5.64 31.55
CA LYS A 47 10.64 -6.91 32.09
C LYS A 47 9.56 -7.76 32.79
N GLY A 48 8.32 -7.30 32.91
CA GLY A 48 7.22 -8.07 33.50
C GLY A 48 5.82 -7.64 33.06
N SER A 49 4.96 -8.63 32.80
CA SER A 49 3.48 -8.60 32.77
C SER A 49 2.81 -7.29 32.31
N VAL A 50 3.05 -6.88 31.05
CA VAL A 50 2.33 -5.77 30.40
C VAL A 50 1.08 -6.24 29.64
N GLY A 51 0.88 -7.57 29.54
CA GLY A 51 -0.04 -8.25 28.63
C GLY A 51 -1.48 -7.72 28.53
N PRO A 52 -2.23 -7.48 29.63
CA PRO A 52 -3.66 -7.13 29.55
C PRO A 52 -3.93 -5.73 29.00
N THR A 53 -2.94 -4.83 29.06
CA THR A 53 -3.11 -3.40 28.76
C THR A 53 -2.44 -2.96 27.45
N VAL A 54 -1.81 -3.88 26.72
CA VAL A 54 -1.00 -3.58 25.52
C VAL A 54 -1.79 -2.73 24.52
N LEU A 55 -2.93 -3.23 24.05
CA LEU A 55 -3.73 -2.53 23.03
C LEU A 55 -4.35 -1.23 23.55
N GLU A 56 -4.64 -1.13 24.84
CA GLU A 56 -5.15 0.11 25.45
C GLU A 56 -4.08 1.22 25.42
N VAL A 57 -2.83 0.89 25.76
CA VAL A 57 -1.70 1.82 25.66
C VAL A 57 -1.57 2.34 24.23
N PHE A 58 -1.56 1.44 23.24
CA PHE A 58 -1.50 1.85 21.83
C PHE A 58 -2.72 2.67 21.41
N ASN A 59 -3.94 2.29 21.82
CA ASN A 59 -5.15 3.04 21.50
C ASN A 59 -5.09 4.48 22.00
N THR A 60 -4.66 4.68 23.25
CA THR A 60 -4.50 6.02 23.84
C THR A 60 -3.41 6.81 23.14
N LEU A 61 -2.25 6.19 22.87
CA LEU A 61 -1.17 6.86 22.12
C LEU A 61 -1.60 7.28 20.71
N LEU A 62 -2.28 6.41 19.95
CA LEU A 62 -2.78 6.73 18.62
C LEU A 62 -3.90 7.79 18.65
N LYS A 63 -4.74 7.81 19.69
CA LYS A 63 -5.73 8.86 19.92
C LYS A 63 -5.04 10.22 20.11
N HIS A 64 -4.02 10.30 20.97
CA HIS A 64 -3.25 11.54 21.19
C HIS A 64 -2.45 11.96 19.95
N LEU A 65 -1.97 11.00 19.15
CA LEU A 65 -1.31 11.27 17.87
C LEU A 65 -2.26 11.98 16.90
N ARG A 66 -3.50 11.50 16.77
CA ARG A 66 -4.53 12.15 15.95
C ARG A 66 -4.89 13.53 16.47
N MET A 67 -5.10 13.66 17.79
CA MET A 67 -5.38 14.97 18.40
C MET A 67 -4.27 15.99 18.11
N SER A 68 -3.01 15.56 18.16
CA SER A 68 -1.87 16.42 17.84
C SER A 68 -1.85 16.84 16.37
N VAL A 69 -2.25 15.97 15.44
CA VAL A 69 -2.44 16.32 14.03
C VAL A 69 -3.58 17.34 13.87
N ASP A 70 -4.70 17.16 14.56
CA ASP A 70 -5.83 18.10 14.51
C ASP A 70 -5.44 19.50 15.03
N PHE A 71 -4.63 19.57 16.09
CA PHE A 71 -4.10 20.84 16.60
C PHE A 71 -3.15 21.52 15.60
N GLU A 72 -2.27 20.77 14.93
CA GLU A 72 -1.37 21.30 13.88
C GLU A 72 -2.15 21.93 12.71
N LEU A 73 -3.25 21.29 12.29
CA LEU A 73 -4.12 21.79 11.22
C LEU A 73 -4.96 22.99 11.66
N GLY A 74 -5.45 22.99 12.90
CA GLY A 74 -6.22 24.08 13.49
C GLY A 74 -5.43 25.39 13.63
N GLU A 75 -4.13 25.31 13.97
CA GLU A 75 -3.24 26.48 14.00
C GLU A 75 -2.98 27.06 12.60
N SER A 76 -2.85 26.19 11.60
CA SER A 76 -2.59 26.58 10.21
C SER A 76 -3.78 27.34 9.60
N SER A 77 -5.01 26.90 9.88
CA SER A 77 -6.23 27.57 9.42
C SER A 77 -6.47 28.94 10.05
N ARG A 78 -6.01 29.17 11.28
CA ARG A 78 -6.14 30.48 11.98
C ARG A 78 -5.12 31.52 11.52
N ARG A 79 -4.00 31.13 10.92
CA ARG A 79 -3.00 32.07 10.39
C ARG A 79 -3.34 32.62 9.01
N ASN A 80 -4.19 31.94 8.25
CA ASN A 80 -4.63 32.40 6.92
C ASN A 80 -5.70 33.50 6.96
N SER A 81 -6.21 33.89 8.13
CA SER A 81 -7.19 34.97 8.29
C SER A 81 -6.61 36.31 8.74
N SER A 82 -5.28 36.43 8.89
CA SER A 82 -4.61 37.70 9.20
C SER A 82 -3.42 37.93 8.28
N THR A 83 -3.56 38.92 7.39
CA THR A 83 -2.52 39.50 6.56
C THR A 83 -1.22 39.78 7.31
N SER A 84 -0.12 39.11 6.93
CA SER A 84 1.21 39.74 6.82
C SER A 84 2.17 38.87 6.03
N VAL A 85 2.56 39.40 4.87
CA VAL A 85 3.62 38.89 4.00
C VAL A 85 4.95 39.27 4.63
N SER A 86 5.51 38.44 5.52
CA SER A 86 6.95 38.49 5.81
C SER A 86 7.45 37.22 6.52
N SER A 87 8.57 36.72 6.02
CA SER A 87 9.39 35.60 6.52
C SER A 87 8.92 34.19 6.21
N GLY A 88 9.15 33.82 4.94
CA GLY A 88 9.32 32.43 4.53
C GLY A 88 10.51 31.78 5.26
N ARG A 89 10.21 31.12 6.38
CA ARG A 89 10.91 29.95 6.92
C ARG A 89 9.86 29.23 7.75
N GLY A 90 9.40 28.08 7.25
CA GLY A 90 8.35 27.29 7.88
C GLY A 90 8.73 26.99 9.33
N LYS A 91 8.09 27.68 10.27
CA LYS A 91 8.23 27.36 11.69
C LYS A 91 7.54 26.02 11.87
N GLU A 92 8.33 24.95 12.00
CA GLU A 92 7.80 23.60 12.26
C GLU A 92 6.84 23.68 13.44
N SER A 93 5.66 23.07 13.29
CA SER A 93 4.66 23.07 14.36
C SER A 93 5.25 22.40 15.60
N GLU A 94 5.08 23.02 16.77
CA GLU A 94 5.53 22.42 18.03
C GLU A 94 4.80 21.10 18.33
N GLU A 95 3.64 20.87 17.72
CA GLU A 95 2.92 19.58 17.75
C GLU A 95 3.76 18.43 17.19
N ARG A 96 4.69 18.68 16.26
CA ARG A 96 5.59 17.64 15.73
C ARG A 96 6.45 17.00 16.82
N ILE A 97 6.78 17.74 17.88
CA ILE A 97 7.52 17.21 19.03
C ILE A 97 6.67 16.15 19.75
N VAL A 98 5.36 16.40 19.92
CA VAL A 98 4.41 15.45 20.51
C VAL A 98 4.24 14.24 19.61
N GLN A 99 4.02 14.45 18.31
CA GLN A 99 3.86 13.38 17.32
C GLN A 99 5.08 12.44 17.32
N ASN A 100 6.29 12.99 17.27
CA ASN A 100 7.54 12.22 17.29
C ASN A 100 7.73 11.48 18.61
N ALA A 101 7.47 12.12 19.76
CA ALA A 101 7.54 11.46 21.07
C ALA A 101 6.58 10.26 21.15
N ILE A 102 5.35 10.40 20.64
CA ILE A 102 4.37 9.31 20.61
C ILE A 102 4.84 8.17 19.70
N ILE A 103 5.30 8.47 18.48
CA ILE A 103 5.80 7.47 17.53
C ILE A 103 7.00 6.70 18.12
N GLN A 104 7.91 7.39 18.79
CA GLN A 104 9.05 6.78 19.48
C GLN A 104 8.60 5.86 20.63
N THR A 105 7.63 6.30 21.44
CA THR A 105 7.06 5.49 22.53
C THR A 105 6.35 4.25 22.03
N ILE A 106 5.56 4.36 20.95
CA ILE A 106 4.94 3.23 20.26
C ILE A 106 6.01 2.23 19.80
N GLY A 107 7.06 2.71 19.14
CA GLY A 107 8.15 1.88 18.65
C GLY A 107 8.88 1.13 19.75
N PHE A 108 9.27 1.85 20.80
CA PHE A 108 9.96 1.28 21.94
C PHE A 108 9.09 0.26 22.68
N PHE A 109 7.81 0.56 22.88
CA PHE A 109 6.88 -0.39 23.48
C PHE A 109 6.75 -1.64 22.60
N GLY A 110 6.52 -1.47 21.29
CA GLY A 110 6.39 -2.56 20.32
C GLY A 110 7.63 -3.45 20.25
N GLY A 111 8.84 -2.86 20.27
CA GLY A 111 10.11 -3.59 20.24
C GLY A 111 10.37 -4.45 21.48
N ASN A 112 9.69 -4.20 22.60
CA ASN A 112 9.77 -5.00 23.82
C ASN A 112 8.71 -6.12 23.88
N LEU A 113 7.80 -6.21 22.92
CA LEU A 113 6.76 -7.23 22.88
C LEU A 113 7.24 -8.51 22.19
N PRO A 114 6.73 -9.70 22.61
CA PRO A 114 6.84 -10.91 21.82
C PRO A 114 6.21 -10.76 20.43
N ASP A 115 6.71 -11.53 19.46
CA ASP A 115 6.28 -11.45 18.05
C ASP A 115 4.76 -11.54 17.84
N TYR A 116 4.07 -12.39 18.62
CA TYR A 116 2.62 -12.56 18.48
C TYR A 116 1.83 -11.30 18.90
N GLN A 117 2.20 -10.67 20.02
CA GLN A 117 1.56 -9.42 20.47
C GLN A 117 1.93 -8.26 19.54
N ARG A 118 3.16 -8.27 19.03
CA ARG A 118 3.61 -7.29 18.05
C ARG A 118 2.80 -7.39 16.75
N ALA A 119 2.50 -8.59 16.27
CA ALA A 119 1.61 -8.80 15.13
C ALA A 119 0.17 -8.30 15.41
N GLU A 120 -0.36 -8.54 16.62
CA GLU A 120 -1.66 -7.97 17.03
C GLU A 120 -1.66 -6.43 17.04
N VAL A 121 -0.58 -5.81 17.53
CA VAL A 121 -0.40 -4.35 17.52
C VAL A 121 -0.29 -3.82 16.08
N MET A 122 0.43 -4.52 15.20
CA MET A 122 0.50 -4.17 13.78
C MET A 122 -0.89 -4.16 13.14
N MET A 123 -1.68 -5.23 13.35
CA MET A 123 -3.07 -5.31 12.90
C MET A 123 -3.93 -4.18 13.48
N PHE A 124 -3.75 -3.88 14.77
CA PHE A 124 -4.50 -2.85 15.46
C PHE A 124 -4.21 -1.46 14.89
N ILE A 125 -2.93 -1.10 14.69
CA ILE A 125 -2.54 0.16 14.06
C ILE A 125 -3.10 0.22 12.63
N MET A 126 -2.95 -0.87 11.86
CA MET A 126 -3.41 -0.91 10.47
C MET A 126 -4.93 -0.71 10.36
N GLY A 127 -5.71 -1.34 11.26
CA GLY A 127 -7.15 -1.15 11.34
C GLY A 127 -7.59 0.28 11.72
N LYS A 128 -6.66 1.12 12.18
CA LYS A 128 -6.88 2.54 12.41
C LYS A 128 -6.48 3.41 11.21
N VAL A 129 -5.63 2.94 10.30
CA VAL A 129 -5.20 3.74 9.15
C VAL A 129 -6.41 4.04 8.25
N PRO A 130 -6.72 5.32 7.96
CA PRO A 130 -7.80 5.63 7.02
C PRO A 130 -7.45 5.11 5.62
N VAL A 131 -8.31 4.28 5.05
CA VAL A 131 -8.21 3.79 3.67
C VAL A 131 -9.44 4.29 2.90
N TYR A 132 -9.24 4.74 1.66
CA TYR A 132 -10.35 5.26 0.85
C TYR A 132 -11.35 4.14 0.52
N GLY A 133 -12.64 4.41 0.73
CA GLY A 133 -13.72 3.47 0.36
C GLY A 133 -14.16 2.52 1.48
N THR A 134 -13.44 2.44 2.60
CA THR A 134 -13.91 1.72 3.80
C THR A 134 -14.52 2.72 4.78
N PRO A 135 -15.77 2.52 5.26
CA PRO A 135 -16.30 3.33 6.34
C PRO A 135 -15.45 3.11 7.59
N CYS A 136 -14.65 4.10 7.97
CA CYS A 136 -13.94 4.08 9.23
C CYS A 136 -14.98 4.22 10.35
N HIS A 137 -15.34 3.10 11.00
CA HIS A 137 -16.32 3.09 12.09
C HIS A 137 -15.80 3.68 13.41
N THR A 138 -14.65 4.36 13.41
CA THR A 138 -14.18 5.09 14.58
C THR A 138 -13.65 6.45 14.18
N LEU A 139 -14.55 7.45 14.28
CA LEU A 139 -14.29 8.88 14.50
C LEU A 139 -14.09 9.74 13.24
N ASP A 140 -15.11 10.55 12.92
CA ASP A 140 -15.07 11.95 12.44
C ASP A 140 -14.03 12.37 11.37
N THR A 141 -13.63 11.48 10.45
CA THR A 141 -12.77 11.87 9.30
C THR A 141 -13.42 12.87 8.34
N VAL A 142 -14.74 13.09 8.45
CA VAL A 142 -15.47 14.08 7.64
C VAL A 142 -15.00 15.53 7.91
N LYS A 143 -14.38 15.81 9.06
CA LYS A 143 -13.99 17.18 9.46
C LYS A 143 -12.56 17.60 9.07
N ILE A 144 -11.71 16.66 8.67
CA ILE A 144 -10.24 16.83 8.66
C ILE A 144 -9.67 17.14 7.25
N GLY A 145 -10.49 17.01 6.20
CA GLY A 145 -10.08 17.27 4.82
C GLY A 145 -9.02 16.28 4.28
N HIS A 146 -8.64 16.44 3.01
CA HIS A 146 -7.66 15.55 2.37
C HIS A 146 -6.26 15.66 2.99
N GLN A 147 -5.82 16.88 3.32
CA GLN A 147 -4.49 17.11 3.91
C GLN A 147 -4.35 16.50 5.30
N GLY A 148 -5.38 16.60 6.15
CA GLY A 148 -5.31 15.99 7.47
C GLY A 148 -5.44 14.46 7.44
N THR A 149 -6.23 13.92 6.50
CA THR A 149 -6.23 12.46 6.25
C THR A 149 -4.84 11.97 5.87
N LYS A 150 -4.15 12.65 4.93
CA LYS A 150 -2.77 12.32 4.55
C LYS A 150 -1.82 12.39 5.75
N ARG A 151 -1.92 13.45 6.57
CA ARG A 151 -1.07 13.62 7.76
C ARG A 151 -1.27 12.48 8.75
N ILE A 152 -2.52 12.10 9.02
CA ILE A 152 -2.85 10.96 9.89
C ILE A 152 -2.29 9.65 9.32
N GLN A 153 -2.48 9.37 8.02
CA GLN A 153 -1.92 8.19 7.36
C GLN A 153 -0.39 8.15 7.55
N THR A 154 0.30 9.26 7.30
CA THR A 154 1.75 9.40 7.47
C THR A 154 2.19 9.04 8.89
N MET A 155 1.51 9.59 9.91
CA MET A 155 1.87 9.36 11.32
C MET A 155 1.59 7.92 11.78
N LEU A 156 0.49 7.32 11.32
CA LEU A 156 0.15 5.93 11.66
C LEU A 156 1.06 4.93 10.96
N LEU A 157 1.40 5.15 9.68
CA LEU A 157 2.36 4.31 8.98
C LEU A 157 3.77 4.48 9.57
N SER A 158 4.16 5.69 9.98
CA SER A 158 5.41 5.91 10.71
C SER A 158 5.44 5.15 12.04
N SER A 159 4.30 5.13 12.75
CA SER A 159 4.12 4.32 13.96
C SER A 159 4.29 2.82 13.64
N LEU A 160 3.72 2.36 12.53
CA LEU A 160 3.81 0.97 12.08
C LEU A 160 5.23 0.58 11.65
N ILE A 161 5.99 1.47 11.02
CA ILE A 161 7.43 1.28 10.73
C ILE A 161 8.19 1.02 12.02
N MET A 162 7.92 1.81 13.05
CA MET A 162 8.58 1.66 14.34
C MET A 162 8.25 0.32 15.02
N VAL A 163 6.98 -0.11 14.97
CA VAL A 163 6.56 -1.42 15.53
C VAL A 163 7.13 -2.59 14.74
N THR A 164 7.24 -2.48 13.42
CA THR A 164 7.79 -3.53 12.55
C THR A 164 9.31 -3.62 12.61
N SER A 165 9.99 -2.62 13.19
CA SER A 165 11.45 -2.65 13.34
C SER A 165 11.90 -3.86 14.17
N GLY A 166 12.82 -4.65 13.60
CA GLY A 166 13.28 -5.90 14.22
C GLY A 166 12.21 -7.00 14.31
N PHE A 167 11.13 -6.91 13.53
CA PHE A 167 10.12 -7.97 13.45
C PHE A 167 10.66 -9.17 12.70
N LYS A 168 10.63 -10.35 13.32
CA LYS A 168 11.18 -11.57 12.74
C LYS A 168 10.08 -12.61 12.59
N SER A 169 9.42 -12.58 11.44
CA SER A 169 8.41 -13.59 11.14
C SER A 169 9.03 -14.95 10.87
N LYS A 170 8.42 -16.02 11.38
CA LYS A 170 8.72 -17.39 10.97
C LYS A 170 8.00 -17.81 9.68
N SER A 171 6.91 -17.13 9.32
CA SER A 171 6.05 -17.48 8.18
C SER A 171 5.42 -16.23 7.58
N MET A 172 5.57 -16.02 6.28
CA MET A 172 5.08 -14.79 5.64
C MET A 172 3.56 -14.69 5.68
N ALA A 173 2.85 -15.82 5.59
CA ALA A 173 1.39 -15.87 5.68
C ALA A 173 0.85 -15.40 7.05
N ALA A 174 1.61 -15.60 8.13
CA ALA A 174 1.24 -15.12 9.46
C ALA A 174 1.59 -13.64 9.67
N ALA A 175 2.64 -13.15 9.02
CA ALA A 175 3.10 -11.77 9.12
C ALA A 175 2.35 -10.79 8.21
N LEU A 176 1.92 -11.27 7.04
CA LEU A 176 1.19 -10.51 6.03
C LEU A 176 -0.15 -11.21 5.71
N PRO A 177 -1.05 -11.37 6.71
CA PRO A 177 -2.38 -11.89 6.43
C PRO A 177 -3.17 -10.90 5.55
N PRO A 178 -4.13 -11.34 4.73
CA PRO A 178 -4.88 -10.46 3.82
C PRO A 178 -5.48 -9.20 4.47
N PRO A 179 -6.09 -9.25 5.67
CA PRO A 179 -6.64 -8.04 6.30
C PRO A 179 -5.58 -7.02 6.74
N PHE A 180 -4.30 -7.39 6.73
CA PHE A 180 -3.17 -6.46 6.87
C PHE A 180 -2.62 -6.01 5.51
N LEU A 181 -2.46 -6.97 4.60
CA LEU A 181 -1.78 -6.79 3.34
C LEU A 181 -2.60 -5.94 2.37
N ASP A 182 -3.90 -6.20 2.22
CA ASP A 182 -4.75 -5.48 1.27
C ASP A 182 -4.84 -3.97 1.62
N PRO A 183 -5.08 -3.56 2.88
CA PRO A 183 -5.03 -2.14 3.24
C PRO A 183 -3.68 -1.45 3.00
N LEU A 184 -2.55 -2.15 3.19
CA LEU A 184 -1.22 -1.57 2.92
C LEU A 184 -1.04 -1.32 1.42
N PHE A 185 -1.50 -2.26 0.63
CA PHE A 185 -1.51 -2.23 -0.82
C PHE A 185 -2.44 -1.15 -1.38
N SER A 186 -3.60 -0.94 -0.77
CA SER A 186 -4.48 0.18 -1.12
C SER A 186 -3.77 1.53 -0.98
N ILE A 187 -3.00 1.71 0.09
CA ILE A 187 -2.22 2.92 0.33
C ILE A 187 -1.04 3.05 -0.65
N SER A 188 -0.39 1.94 -1.01
CA SER A 188 0.74 2.00 -1.96
C SER A 188 0.33 2.36 -3.39
N LEU A 189 -0.95 2.30 -3.71
CA LEU A 189 -1.53 2.76 -4.97
C LEU A 189 -2.00 4.22 -4.93
N MET A 190 -1.76 4.93 -3.83
CA MET A 190 -2.06 6.35 -3.77
C MET A 190 -0.97 7.15 -4.51
N GLU A 191 -1.37 8.29 -5.09
CA GLU A 191 -0.49 9.23 -5.80
C GLU A 191 0.61 9.83 -4.91
N ASP A 192 0.55 9.67 -3.59
CA ASP A 192 1.51 10.28 -2.67
C ASP A 192 2.78 9.45 -2.47
N SER A 193 3.91 9.94 -2.99
CA SER A 193 5.21 9.28 -2.87
C SER A 193 5.66 9.03 -1.44
N GLU A 194 5.37 9.92 -0.48
CA GLU A 194 5.75 9.73 0.93
C GLU A 194 5.01 8.52 1.53
N LEU A 195 3.70 8.40 1.30
CA LEU A 195 2.93 7.23 1.74
C LEU A 195 3.44 5.94 1.08
N ARG A 196 3.74 5.96 -0.23
CA ARG A 196 4.30 4.79 -0.92
C ARG A 196 5.65 4.38 -0.35
N GLN A 197 6.52 5.33 -0.03
CA GLN A 197 7.78 5.06 0.65
C GLN A 197 7.54 4.37 2.01
N LEU A 198 6.62 4.90 2.84
CA LEU A 198 6.32 4.30 4.15
C LEU A 198 5.84 2.85 4.02
N VAL A 199 4.97 2.55 3.05
CA VAL A 199 4.51 1.17 2.81
C VAL A 199 5.66 0.26 2.39
N LEU A 200 6.54 0.71 1.48
CA LEU A 200 7.72 -0.06 1.09
C LEU A 200 8.63 -0.34 2.30
N GLU A 201 8.85 0.65 3.16
CA GLU A 201 9.65 0.48 4.37
C GLU A 201 9.03 -0.51 5.39
N ILE A 202 7.70 -0.51 5.54
CA ILE A 202 6.97 -1.51 6.34
C ILE A 202 7.17 -2.91 5.76
N LEU A 203 6.99 -3.07 4.45
CA LEU A 203 7.20 -4.35 3.77
C LEU A 203 8.65 -4.82 3.92
N HIS A 204 9.63 -3.91 3.85
CA HIS A 204 11.04 -4.26 4.04
C HIS A 204 11.28 -4.81 5.44
N ASN A 205 10.77 -4.14 6.48
CA ASN A 205 10.93 -4.58 7.86
C ASN A 205 10.32 -5.96 8.13
N ILE A 206 9.22 -6.31 7.44
CA ILE A 206 8.52 -7.58 7.64
C ILE A 206 9.17 -8.71 6.81
N ILE A 207 9.59 -8.42 5.57
CA ILE A 207 10.13 -9.41 4.65
C ILE A 207 11.58 -9.76 4.97
N ASP A 208 12.41 -8.78 5.34
CA ASP A 208 13.86 -8.95 5.57
C ASP A 208 14.17 -9.60 6.93
N ARG A 209 13.90 -10.90 7.05
CA ARG A 209 14.12 -11.68 8.29
C ARG A 209 15.58 -11.74 8.72
N HIS A 210 16.50 -11.60 7.78
CA HIS A 210 17.94 -11.78 8.00
C HIS A 210 18.74 -10.47 8.05
N ASP A 211 18.08 -9.31 8.08
CA ASP A 211 18.69 -7.99 8.21
C ASP A 211 19.73 -7.71 7.10
N ASN A 212 19.32 -7.95 5.85
CA ASN A 212 20.11 -7.66 4.66
C ASN A 212 19.88 -6.25 4.10
N ARG A 213 18.80 -5.56 4.49
CA ARG A 213 18.41 -4.23 3.99
C ARG A 213 19.56 -3.23 4.05
N ALA A 214 20.33 -3.21 5.14
CA ALA A 214 21.47 -2.31 5.29
C ALA A 214 22.56 -2.51 4.21
N LYS A 215 22.73 -3.73 3.69
CA LYS A 215 23.70 -4.08 2.65
C LYS A 215 23.24 -3.67 1.24
N LEU A 216 21.94 -3.47 1.08
CA LEU A 216 21.27 -3.14 -0.18
C LEU A 216 20.99 -1.63 -0.34
N ARG A 217 21.36 -0.80 0.64
CA ARG A 217 21.16 0.65 0.60
C ARG A 217 21.87 1.28 -0.61
N GLY A 218 21.18 2.20 -1.28
CA GLY A 218 21.67 2.88 -2.48
C GLY A 218 21.54 2.00 -3.72
N ILE A 219 20.59 2.33 -4.59
CA ILE A 219 20.43 1.67 -5.89
C ILE A 219 21.71 1.87 -6.72
N ARG A 220 22.30 0.77 -7.18
CA ARG A 220 23.54 0.75 -7.96
C ARG A 220 23.71 -0.58 -8.68
N ILE A 221 24.57 -0.61 -9.68
CA ILE A 221 25.15 -1.84 -10.21
C ILE A 221 26.12 -2.39 -9.16
N ILE A 222 25.89 -3.60 -8.67
CA ILE A 222 26.71 -4.24 -7.64
C ILE A 222 27.77 -5.09 -8.34
N PRO A 223 29.08 -4.74 -8.27
CA PRO A 223 30.10 -5.48 -9.02
C PRO A 223 30.28 -6.92 -8.54
N ASN A 224 30.09 -7.15 -7.23
CA ASN A 224 30.22 -8.47 -6.63
C ASN A 224 29.24 -8.63 -5.44
N VAL A 225 28.12 -9.29 -5.69
CA VAL A 225 27.11 -9.57 -4.66
C VAL A 225 27.64 -10.48 -3.54
N ALA A 226 28.59 -11.38 -3.83
CA ALA A 226 29.18 -12.25 -2.82
C ALA A 226 29.94 -11.44 -1.74
N ALA A 227 30.51 -10.28 -2.10
CA ALA A 227 31.18 -9.39 -1.15
C ALA A 227 30.21 -8.77 -0.12
N LEU A 228 28.91 -8.68 -0.43
CA LEU A 228 27.90 -8.18 0.49
C LEU A 228 27.60 -9.16 1.64
N LYS A 229 28.04 -10.43 1.53
CA LYS A 229 27.79 -11.48 2.53
C LYS A 229 26.31 -11.56 2.89
N ILE A 230 25.45 -11.68 1.87
CA ILE A 230 24.01 -11.81 2.03
C ILE A 230 23.70 -13.07 2.86
N LYS A 231 22.88 -12.90 3.90
CA LYS A 231 22.39 -14.01 4.72
C LYS A 231 21.10 -14.51 4.09
N ARG A 232 21.05 -15.80 3.74
CA ARG A 232 19.91 -16.41 3.07
C ARG A 232 19.67 -17.80 3.62
N GLU A 233 18.40 -18.12 3.84
CA GLU A 233 17.92 -19.46 4.16
C GLU A 233 17.12 -20.03 2.98
N LYS A 234 16.98 -21.36 2.94
CA LYS A 234 16.12 -22.01 1.96
C LYS A 234 14.66 -21.64 2.25
N ILE A 235 13.93 -21.20 1.23
CA ILE A 235 12.52 -20.85 1.34
C ILE A 235 11.68 -22.02 1.89
N SER A 236 10.76 -21.71 2.81
CA SER A 236 9.86 -22.69 3.41
C SER A 236 8.70 -23.05 2.47
N LYS A 237 8.09 -24.24 2.65
CA LYS A 237 6.88 -24.62 1.88
C LYS A 237 5.70 -23.65 2.11
N GLN A 238 5.60 -23.08 3.30
CA GLN A 238 4.57 -22.09 3.63
C GLN A 238 4.79 -20.78 2.87
N ASP A 239 6.04 -20.31 2.78
CA ASP A 239 6.38 -19.10 2.04
C ASP A 239 6.23 -19.30 0.52
N VAL A 240 6.51 -20.51 0.01
CA VAL A 240 6.17 -20.87 -1.39
C VAL A 240 4.66 -20.77 -1.63
N ALA A 241 3.83 -21.32 -0.73
CA ALA A 241 2.37 -21.22 -0.85
C ALA A 241 1.88 -19.77 -0.74
N PHE A 242 2.51 -18.96 0.12
CA PHE A 242 2.26 -17.52 0.20
C PHE A 242 2.54 -16.83 -1.13
N MET A 243 3.70 -17.06 -1.75
CA MET A 243 4.04 -16.47 -3.05
C MET A 243 3.10 -16.93 -4.17
N LYS A 244 2.65 -18.19 -4.16
CA LYS A 244 1.63 -18.67 -5.11
C LYS A 244 0.29 -17.94 -4.97
N LYS A 245 -0.09 -17.56 -3.74
CA LYS A 245 -1.37 -16.90 -3.47
C LYS A 245 -1.32 -15.38 -3.61
N HIS A 246 -0.26 -14.74 -3.11
CA HIS A 246 -0.14 -13.29 -2.96
C HIS A 246 0.96 -12.65 -3.83
N GLY A 247 1.78 -13.45 -4.52
CA GLY A 247 2.87 -12.94 -5.37
C GLY A 247 2.38 -11.98 -6.46
N GLN A 248 1.22 -12.28 -7.09
CA GLN A 248 0.64 -11.40 -8.11
C GLN A 248 0.30 -10.01 -7.57
N GLN A 249 -0.21 -9.92 -6.34
CA GLN A 249 -0.47 -8.63 -5.69
C GLN A 249 0.87 -7.90 -5.49
N LEU A 250 1.89 -8.54 -4.89
CA LEU A 250 3.22 -7.94 -4.70
C LEU A 250 3.82 -7.39 -6.01
N TYR A 251 3.81 -8.18 -7.08
CA TYR A 251 4.35 -7.78 -8.39
C TYR A 251 3.59 -6.59 -8.97
N ARG A 252 2.27 -6.57 -8.78
CA ARG A 252 1.40 -5.50 -9.25
C ARG A 252 1.71 -4.17 -8.55
N HIS A 253 1.90 -4.19 -7.23
CA HIS A 253 2.26 -2.97 -6.48
C HIS A 253 3.64 -2.44 -6.87
N ILE A 254 4.59 -3.31 -7.18
CA ILE A 254 5.89 -2.89 -7.71
C ILE A 254 5.71 -2.28 -9.11
N TYR A 255 4.96 -2.95 -9.98
CA TYR A 255 4.71 -2.48 -11.35
C TYR A 255 4.06 -1.10 -11.39
N LEU A 256 2.95 -0.93 -10.67
CA LEU A 256 2.23 0.35 -10.61
C LEU A 256 3.02 1.41 -9.83
N GLY A 257 3.68 1.02 -8.74
CA GLY A 257 4.50 1.94 -7.95
C GLY A 257 5.66 2.54 -8.73
N CYS A 258 6.17 1.87 -9.79
CA CYS A 258 7.24 2.38 -10.63
C CYS A 258 6.82 3.48 -11.61
N LYS A 259 5.54 3.52 -12.02
CA LYS A 259 5.04 4.44 -13.05
C LYS A 259 4.52 5.77 -12.52
N GLU A 260 4.38 5.90 -11.20
CA GLU A 260 3.90 7.14 -10.56
C GLU A 260 4.83 8.33 -10.86
N GLU A 261 4.23 9.46 -11.24
CA GLU A 261 4.95 10.64 -11.77
C GLU A 261 5.76 11.39 -10.70
N ASP A 262 5.35 11.32 -9.43
CA ASP A 262 6.00 11.99 -8.31
C ASP A 262 7.09 11.14 -7.65
N ASN A 263 7.45 10.00 -8.25
CA ASN A 263 8.56 9.18 -7.76
C ASN A 263 9.88 9.96 -7.79
N VAL A 264 10.57 9.97 -6.66
CA VAL A 264 11.92 10.52 -6.53
C VAL A 264 12.96 9.39 -6.43
N HIS A 265 14.25 9.74 -6.40
CA HIS A 265 15.35 8.77 -6.25
C HIS A 265 15.10 7.78 -5.09
N LYS A 266 14.66 8.26 -3.92
CA LYS A 266 14.35 7.41 -2.76
C LYS A 266 13.27 6.36 -3.06
N ASN A 267 12.27 6.66 -3.90
CA ASN A 267 11.26 5.67 -4.30
C ASN A 267 11.90 4.52 -5.08
N PHE A 268 12.77 4.82 -6.05
CA PHE A 268 13.49 3.81 -6.82
C PHE A 268 14.46 2.98 -5.95
N GLU A 269 15.14 3.59 -4.97
CA GLU A 269 15.95 2.84 -3.99
C GLU A 269 15.13 1.84 -3.19
N LEU A 270 13.95 2.25 -2.74
CA LEU A 270 13.06 1.37 -1.98
C LEU A 270 12.46 0.27 -2.85
N LEU A 271 12.08 0.56 -4.09
CA LEU A 271 11.60 -0.42 -5.06
C LEU A 271 12.68 -1.46 -5.41
N PHE A 272 13.93 -1.02 -5.62
CA PHE A 272 15.09 -1.92 -5.80
C PHE A 272 15.26 -2.82 -4.58
N THR A 273 15.22 -2.23 -3.38
CA THR A 273 15.32 -2.97 -2.13
C THR A 273 14.21 -4.01 -2.01
N THR A 274 12.97 -3.68 -2.38
CA THR A 274 11.84 -4.63 -2.40
C THR A 274 12.13 -5.82 -3.30
N LEU A 275 12.54 -5.58 -4.56
CA LEU A 275 12.88 -6.66 -5.49
C LEU A 275 14.03 -7.54 -4.97
N ALA A 276 15.06 -6.92 -4.37
CA ALA A 276 16.21 -7.62 -3.82
C ALA A 276 15.83 -8.48 -2.59
N ILE A 277 15.06 -7.96 -1.64
CA ILE A 277 14.65 -8.75 -0.45
C ILE A 277 13.65 -9.85 -0.81
N LEU A 278 12.74 -9.62 -1.78
CA LEU A 278 11.89 -10.68 -2.31
C LEU A 278 12.74 -11.82 -2.90
N THR A 279 13.81 -11.47 -3.61
CA THR A 279 14.76 -12.45 -4.18
C THR A 279 15.52 -13.21 -3.09
N ILE A 280 15.97 -12.52 -2.04
CA ILE A 280 16.73 -13.15 -0.96
C ILE A 280 15.84 -14.08 -0.13
N GLU A 281 14.65 -13.61 0.26
CA GLU A 281 13.82 -14.25 1.29
C GLU A 281 12.77 -15.20 0.73
N LEU A 282 12.23 -14.90 -0.47
CA LEU A 282 11.00 -15.52 -0.99
C LEU A 282 11.14 -16.10 -2.41
N ALA A 283 12.33 -16.07 -3.03
CA ALA A 283 12.50 -16.66 -4.36
C ALA A 283 12.84 -18.15 -4.34
N ASN A 284 11.97 -18.93 -5.00
CA ASN A 284 12.27 -20.22 -5.60
C ASN A 284 12.40 -20.06 -7.13
N GLU A 285 12.61 -21.16 -7.85
CA GLU A 285 12.75 -21.17 -9.32
C GLU A 285 11.56 -20.52 -10.06
N GLU A 286 10.33 -20.80 -9.61
CA GLU A 286 9.11 -20.20 -10.20
C GLU A 286 9.06 -18.67 -9.97
N VAL A 287 9.36 -18.22 -8.76
CA VAL A 287 9.36 -16.80 -8.37
C VAL A 287 10.47 -16.05 -9.08
N VAL A 288 11.66 -16.64 -9.28
CA VAL A 288 12.73 -16.02 -10.09
C VAL A 288 12.22 -15.72 -11.49
N ILE A 289 11.56 -16.67 -12.15
CA ILE A 289 11.00 -16.46 -13.49
C ILE A 289 9.95 -15.34 -13.47
N ASP A 290 9.05 -15.31 -12.48
CA ASP A 290 8.04 -14.25 -12.38
C ASP A 290 8.66 -12.85 -12.12
N LEU A 291 9.75 -12.77 -11.35
CA LEU A 291 10.48 -11.53 -11.13
C LEU A 291 11.23 -11.05 -12.39
N ILE A 292 11.76 -11.97 -13.21
CA ILE A 292 12.33 -11.61 -14.52
C ILE A 292 11.23 -11.09 -15.46
N ARG A 293 10.07 -11.76 -15.50
CA ARG A 293 8.91 -11.30 -16.29
C ARG A 293 8.44 -9.92 -15.85
N LEU A 294 8.45 -9.63 -14.55
CA LEU A 294 8.16 -8.30 -14.01
C LEU A 294 9.19 -7.27 -14.46
N ALA A 295 10.50 -7.60 -14.43
CA ALA A 295 11.56 -6.70 -14.88
C ALA A 295 11.45 -6.37 -16.38
N ILE A 296 11.11 -7.36 -17.21
CA ILE A 296 10.82 -7.17 -18.64
C ILE A 296 9.61 -6.24 -18.81
N ALA A 297 8.50 -6.51 -18.12
CA ALA A 297 7.30 -5.70 -18.24
C ALA A 297 7.53 -4.24 -17.78
N LEU A 298 8.36 -4.01 -16.76
CA LEU A 298 8.77 -2.66 -16.36
C LEU A 298 9.55 -1.95 -17.47
N GLN A 299 10.50 -2.63 -18.11
CA GLN A 299 11.24 -2.10 -19.25
C GLN A 299 10.29 -1.77 -20.41
N ASP A 300 9.40 -2.70 -20.78
CA ASP A 300 8.46 -2.53 -21.89
C ASP A 300 7.48 -1.38 -21.62
N MET A 301 7.01 -1.22 -20.39
CA MET A 301 6.17 -0.08 -19.98
C MET A 301 6.88 1.26 -20.19
N ALA A 302 8.15 1.37 -19.80
CA ALA A 302 8.94 2.57 -19.99
C ALA A 302 9.26 2.86 -21.47
N LEU A 303 9.37 1.84 -22.32
CA LEU A 303 9.55 1.98 -23.77
C LEU A 303 8.26 2.34 -24.50
N ALA A 304 7.16 1.66 -24.18
CA ALA A 304 5.85 1.87 -24.79
C ALA A 304 5.33 3.28 -24.52
N ASN A 305 5.47 3.72 -23.27
CA ASN A 305 5.09 5.05 -22.80
C ASN A 305 3.65 5.48 -23.16
N GLU A 306 2.71 4.55 -23.08
CA GLU A 306 1.30 4.80 -23.42
C GLU A 306 0.65 5.87 -22.53
N GLU A 307 1.13 6.00 -21.28
CA GLU A 307 0.62 6.95 -20.27
C GLU A 307 1.38 8.29 -20.24
N ASN A 308 2.27 8.57 -21.21
CA ASN A 308 3.06 9.81 -21.28
C ASN A 308 3.90 10.13 -20.03
N MET A 309 4.55 9.12 -19.44
CA MET A 309 5.38 9.28 -18.25
C MET A 309 6.56 10.25 -18.47
N PRO A 310 6.96 11.03 -17.45
CA PRO A 310 8.14 11.88 -17.52
C PRO A 310 9.41 11.09 -17.85
N MET A 311 10.32 11.70 -18.63
CA MET A 311 11.57 11.01 -19.05
C MET A 311 12.43 10.56 -17.87
N PHE A 312 12.46 11.33 -16.78
CA PHE A 312 13.13 10.93 -15.54
C PHE A 312 12.59 9.61 -14.99
N ILE A 313 11.26 9.44 -14.96
CA ILE A 313 10.61 8.22 -14.49
C ILE A 313 10.96 7.05 -15.42
N ARG A 314 10.87 7.25 -16.73
CA ARG A 314 11.22 6.24 -17.73
C ARG A 314 12.67 5.76 -17.58
N CYS A 315 13.62 6.69 -17.47
CA CYS A 315 15.03 6.37 -17.24
C CYS A 315 15.27 5.74 -15.85
N GLY A 316 14.55 6.19 -14.82
CA GLY A 316 14.58 5.62 -13.47
C GLY A 316 14.13 4.17 -13.43
N ILE A 317 13.08 3.81 -14.18
CA ILE A 317 12.63 2.42 -14.37
C ILE A 317 13.72 1.60 -15.06
N MET A 318 14.36 2.14 -16.10
CA MET A 318 15.45 1.45 -16.81
C MET A 318 16.65 1.16 -15.90
N ALA A 319 17.01 2.14 -15.06
CA ALA A 319 18.06 2.02 -14.06
C ALA A 319 17.70 1.00 -12.96
N LEU A 320 16.43 0.98 -12.51
CA LEU A 320 15.90 -0.02 -11.59
C LEU A 320 16.02 -1.43 -12.16
N VAL A 321 15.60 -1.64 -13.41
CA VAL A 321 15.70 -2.93 -14.10
C VAL A 321 17.15 -3.37 -14.25
N ALA A 322 18.06 -2.46 -14.64
CA ALA A 322 19.49 -2.78 -14.75
C ALA A 322 20.11 -3.20 -13.42
N ALA A 323 19.88 -2.42 -12.36
CA ALA A 323 20.37 -2.73 -11.01
C ALA A 323 19.81 -4.07 -10.50
N TYR A 324 18.51 -4.29 -10.71
CA TYR A 324 17.86 -5.50 -10.25
C TYR A 324 18.34 -6.75 -11.00
N LEU A 325 18.40 -6.74 -12.32
CA LEU A 325 18.87 -7.89 -13.10
C LEU A 325 20.36 -8.17 -12.86
N ASN A 326 21.18 -7.13 -12.62
CA ASN A 326 22.56 -7.29 -12.18
C ASN A 326 22.64 -8.04 -10.83
N PHE A 327 21.80 -7.67 -9.87
CA PHE A 327 21.72 -8.34 -8.58
C PHE A 327 21.19 -9.78 -8.71
N LEU A 328 20.09 -9.96 -9.43
CA LEU A 328 19.41 -11.25 -9.60
C LEU A 328 20.32 -12.26 -10.30
N SER A 329 21.00 -11.87 -11.39
CA SER A 329 21.89 -12.76 -12.14
C SER A 329 23.00 -13.33 -11.26
N GLN A 330 23.62 -12.50 -10.42
CA GLN A 330 24.63 -12.94 -9.46
C GLN A 330 24.05 -13.80 -8.33
N MET A 331 22.81 -13.54 -7.90
CA MET A 331 22.12 -14.34 -6.88
C MET A 331 21.73 -15.74 -7.35
N ILE A 332 21.35 -15.90 -8.62
CA ILE A 332 21.06 -17.23 -9.21
C ILE A 332 22.33 -17.94 -9.68
N ALA A 333 23.44 -17.22 -9.82
CA ALA A 333 24.75 -17.72 -10.22
C ALA A 333 24.73 -18.52 -11.54
N ASN A 334 23.91 -18.11 -12.51
CA ASN A 334 23.87 -18.68 -13.87
C ASN A 334 24.86 -17.90 -14.76
N PRO A 335 25.98 -18.51 -15.23
CA PRO A 335 27.02 -17.78 -15.95
C PRO A 335 26.56 -17.14 -17.28
N PRO A 336 25.82 -17.84 -18.17
CA PRO A 336 25.27 -17.21 -19.38
C PRO A 336 24.44 -15.97 -19.09
N PHE A 337 23.55 -16.05 -18.09
CA PHE A 337 22.70 -14.92 -17.71
C PHE A 337 23.51 -13.76 -17.12
N CYS A 338 24.51 -14.03 -16.26
CA CYS A 338 25.43 -13.01 -15.77
C CYS A 338 26.18 -12.30 -16.91
N GLN A 339 26.65 -13.06 -17.91
CA GLN A 339 27.37 -12.51 -19.07
C GLN A 339 26.46 -11.62 -19.91
N HIS A 340 25.24 -12.07 -20.22
CA HIS A 340 24.26 -11.26 -20.94
C HIS A 340 23.95 -9.95 -20.20
N VAL A 341 23.65 -10.04 -18.90
CA VAL A 341 23.33 -8.85 -18.10
C VAL A 341 24.52 -7.87 -18.04
N SER A 342 25.74 -8.38 -17.86
CA SER A 342 26.94 -7.54 -17.84
C SER A 342 27.17 -6.85 -19.18
N LYS A 343 26.99 -7.56 -20.30
CA LYS A 343 27.11 -6.99 -21.64
C LYS A 343 26.14 -5.83 -21.88
N VAL A 344 24.87 -5.98 -21.49
CA VAL A 344 23.87 -4.89 -21.63
C VAL A 344 24.25 -3.69 -20.77
N ILE A 345 24.75 -3.91 -19.55
CA ILE A 345 25.19 -2.83 -18.65
C ILE A 345 26.42 -2.11 -19.21
N GLU A 346 27.38 -2.84 -19.76
CA GLU A 346 28.57 -2.27 -20.40
C GLU A 346 28.18 -1.37 -21.59
N LEU A 347 27.27 -1.84 -22.46
CA LEU A 347 26.78 -1.05 -23.59
C LEU A 347 26.03 0.21 -23.12
N ARG A 348 25.15 0.10 -22.11
CA ARG A 348 24.51 1.27 -21.50
C ARG A 348 25.53 2.25 -20.93
N ASN A 349 26.59 1.76 -20.32
CA ASN A 349 27.62 2.63 -19.73
C ASN A 349 28.41 3.40 -20.80
N MET A 350 28.50 2.88 -22.02
CA MET A 350 29.15 3.56 -23.15
C MET A 350 28.19 4.52 -23.88
N ASP A 351 27.01 4.04 -24.24
CA ASP A 351 26.15 4.72 -25.22
C ASP A 351 24.92 5.40 -24.60
N ALA A 352 24.43 4.92 -23.44
CA ALA A 352 23.24 5.44 -22.78
C ALA A 352 23.34 5.47 -21.24
N PRO A 353 24.28 6.24 -20.64
CA PRO A 353 24.53 6.21 -19.20
C PRO A 353 23.31 6.59 -18.35
N TYR A 354 22.40 7.40 -18.89
CA TYR A 354 21.13 7.79 -18.25
C TYR A 354 20.17 6.61 -17.99
N LEU A 355 20.44 5.42 -18.54
CA LEU A 355 19.71 4.19 -18.24
C LEU A 355 20.30 3.39 -17.05
N LEU A 356 21.31 3.94 -16.37
CA LEU A 356 22.00 3.33 -15.23
C LEU A 356 21.83 4.17 -13.96
N PRO A 357 21.70 3.51 -12.78
CA PRO A 357 21.43 4.20 -11.52
C PRO A 357 22.54 5.19 -11.13
N GLU A 358 23.79 4.91 -11.49
CA GLU A 358 24.93 5.76 -11.18
C GLU A 358 24.84 7.15 -11.82
N HIS A 359 24.04 7.33 -12.88
CA HIS A 359 23.94 8.58 -13.62
C HIS A 359 22.58 9.25 -13.45
N ILE A 360 21.47 8.52 -13.62
CA ILE A 360 20.12 9.11 -13.62
C ILE A 360 19.76 9.80 -12.30
N PHE A 361 20.30 9.29 -11.19
CA PHE A 361 20.01 9.81 -9.85
C PHE A 361 21.07 10.82 -9.35
N ARG A 362 22.02 11.23 -10.19
CA ARG A 362 22.92 12.35 -9.89
C ARG A 362 22.24 13.68 -10.17
N ASP A 363 22.64 14.70 -9.43
CA ASP A 363 22.21 16.07 -9.70
C ASP A 363 22.58 16.47 -11.14
N LYS A 364 21.58 16.97 -11.88
CA LYS A 364 21.72 17.47 -13.28
C LYS A 364 22.15 16.40 -14.29
N CYS A 365 21.59 15.18 -14.22
CA CYS A 365 21.72 14.19 -15.29
C CYS A 365 21.10 14.71 -16.59
N PRO A 366 21.83 14.72 -17.73
CA PRO A 366 21.23 15.03 -19.03
C PRO A 366 20.28 13.90 -19.44
N LEU A 367 19.01 14.23 -19.61
CA LEU A 367 17.99 13.29 -20.07
C LEU A 367 17.91 13.29 -21.60
N PRO A 368 17.69 12.12 -22.23
CA PRO A 368 17.48 12.06 -23.67
C PRO A 368 16.13 12.67 -24.06
N GLU A 369 15.97 13.07 -25.33
CA GLU A 369 14.68 13.55 -25.84
C GLU A 369 13.65 12.42 -25.99
N SER A 370 14.12 11.22 -26.36
CA SER A 370 13.30 10.02 -26.54
C SER A 370 14.11 8.75 -26.25
N LEU A 371 13.42 7.63 -26.09
CA LEU A 371 14.03 6.30 -26.04
C LEU A 371 13.65 5.57 -27.33
N ASP A 372 14.65 5.24 -28.16
CA ASP A 372 14.42 4.47 -29.38
C ASP A 372 14.20 2.99 -29.03
N LYS A 373 13.14 2.38 -29.58
CA LYS A 373 12.84 0.95 -29.38
C LYS A 373 13.73 0.05 -30.23
N GLU A 374 14.35 0.58 -31.28
CA GLU A 374 15.22 -0.19 -32.18
C GLU A 374 16.64 -0.38 -31.64
N ASP A 375 17.02 0.31 -30.55
CA ASP A 375 18.29 0.13 -29.83
C ASP A 375 18.32 -1.17 -29.01
N ARG A 376 17.98 -2.30 -29.64
CA ARG A 376 17.76 -3.60 -28.99
C ARG A 376 18.92 -4.06 -28.12
N LEU A 377 20.15 -3.67 -28.46
CA LEU A 377 21.36 -4.01 -27.73
C LEU A 377 21.46 -3.31 -26.35
N LEU A 378 20.76 -2.19 -26.15
CA LEU A 378 20.68 -1.48 -24.89
C LEU A 378 19.59 -2.04 -23.96
N TYR A 379 18.75 -2.95 -24.45
CA TYR A 379 17.60 -3.49 -23.71
C TYR A 379 17.74 -4.97 -23.45
N PHE A 380 17.19 -5.42 -22.33
CA PHE A 380 17.16 -6.84 -22.00
C PHE A 380 16.11 -7.53 -22.88
N GLN A 381 16.55 -8.33 -23.84
CA GLN A 381 15.66 -9.03 -24.78
C GLN A 381 15.14 -10.33 -24.16
N THR A 382 13.83 -10.55 -24.26
CA THR A 382 13.17 -11.75 -23.74
C THR A 382 13.74 -13.04 -24.33
N SER A 383 14.07 -13.04 -25.63
CA SER A 383 14.68 -14.18 -26.33
C SER A 383 16.03 -14.57 -25.72
N ASP A 384 16.90 -13.57 -25.53
CA ASP A 384 18.28 -13.78 -25.09
C ASP A 384 18.31 -14.25 -23.63
N MET A 385 17.43 -13.69 -22.79
CA MET A 385 17.26 -14.14 -21.41
C MET A 385 16.71 -15.55 -21.31
N ALA A 386 15.76 -15.92 -22.17
CA ALA A 386 15.22 -17.28 -22.23
C ALA A 386 16.29 -18.29 -22.68
N GLU A 387 17.13 -17.92 -23.65
CA GLU A 387 18.28 -18.74 -24.07
C GLU A 387 19.31 -18.90 -22.95
N CYS A 388 19.65 -17.82 -22.23
CA CYS A 388 20.58 -17.88 -21.09
C CYS A 388 20.09 -18.79 -19.95
N LEU A 389 18.76 -18.95 -19.82
CA LEU A 389 18.12 -19.76 -18.81
C LEU A 389 17.63 -21.12 -19.35
N ALA A 390 17.98 -21.47 -20.60
CA ALA A 390 17.66 -22.76 -21.20
C ALA A 390 18.51 -23.87 -20.55
N GLY A 391 18.03 -24.39 -19.42
CA GLY A 391 18.69 -25.44 -18.67
C GLY A 391 17.79 -26.01 -17.58
N PRO A 392 18.15 -27.17 -16.99
CA PRO A 392 17.39 -27.76 -15.90
C PRO A 392 17.41 -26.82 -14.68
N GLY A 393 16.23 -26.41 -14.22
CA GLY A 393 16.05 -25.59 -13.02
C GLY A 393 15.13 -24.39 -13.20
N TYR A 394 15.08 -23.78 -14.38
CA TYR A 394 14.18 -22.64 -14.63
C TYR A 394 13.28 -22.93 -15.83
N ASN A 395 11.98 -22.66 -15.67
CA ASN A 395 11.03 -22.76 -16.78
C ASN A 395 11.11 -21.51 -17.66
N ALA A 396 12.12 -21.45 -18.53
CA ALA A 396 12.39 -20.34 -19.42
C ALA A 396 11.26 -20.10 -20.44
N GLU A 397 10.47 -21.12 -20.79
CA GLU A 397 9.33 -20.99 -21.71
C GLU A 397 8.29 -19.98 -21.22
N ARG A 398 8.11 -19.86 -19.90
CA ARG A 398 7.19 -18.88 -19.29
C ARG A 398 7.62 -17.43 -19.51
N LEU A 399 8.88 -17.16 -19.85
CA LEU A 399 9.32 -15.79 -20.19
C LEU A 399 8.65 -15.27 -21.45
N SER A 400 8.23 -16.16 -22.36
CA SER A 400 7.46 -15.78 -23.56
C SER A 400 6.06 -15.25 -23.25
N ILE A 401 5.54 -15.51 -22.03
CA ILE A 401 4.25 -15.01 -21.57
C ILE A 401 4.49 -13.69 -20.83
N PRO A 402 4.12 -12.53 -21.37
CA PRO A 402 4.33 -11.24 -20.70
C PRO A 402 3.67 -11.21 -19.32
N TYR A 403 4.28 -10.49 -18.38
CA TYR A 403 3.59 -10.18 -17.14
C TYR A 403 2.51 -9.12 -17.41
N VAL A 404 1.30 -9.36 -16.91
CA VAL A 404 0.18 -8.42 -17.01
C VAL A 404 -0.31 -8.13 -15.59
N PRO A 405 -0.28 -6.86 -15.13
CA PRO A 405 -0.80 -6.50 -13.81
C PRO A 405 -2.32 -6.76 -13.78
N GLN A 406 -2.75 -7.70 -12.93
CA GLN A 406 -4.17 -8.04 -12.82
C GLN A 406 -4.93 -6.98 -12.03
N VAL A 407 -6.13 -6.61 -12.49
CA VAL A 407 -7.01 -5.66 -11.78
C VAL A 407 -7.57 -6.33 -10.53
N THR A 408 -7.44 -5.67 -9.38
CA THR A 408 -8.00 -6.14 -8.10
C THR A 408 -9.27 -5.34 -7.76
N ASP A 409 -10.13 -5.84 -6.87
CA ASP A 409 -11.36 -5.14 -6.48
C ASP A 409 -11.11 -3.71 -5.94
N GLU A 410 -9.92 -3.45 -5.39
CA GLU A 410 -9.49 -2.11 -4.96
C GLU A 410 -9.46 -1.06 -6.08
N ASP A 411 -9.22 -1.46 -7.33
CA ASP A 411 -9.14 -0.54 -8.49
C ASP A 411 -10.50 0.05 -8.88
N ARG A 412 -11.59 -0.62 -8.50
CA ARG A 412 -12.95 -0.11 -8.72
C ARG A 412 -13.25 1.08 -7.80
N LEU A 413 -12.55 1.19 -6.68
CA LEU A 413 -12.74 2.22 -5.67
C LEU A 413 -11.87 3.46 -5.93
N THR A 414 -10.64 3.29 -6.42
CA THR A 414 -9.74 4.38 -6.79
C THR A 414 -10.18 5.13 -8.05
N ARG A 415 -10.73 4.43 -9.06
CA ARG A 415 -11.31 5.05 -10.27
C ARG A 415 -12.50 5.98 -10.01
N ARG A 416 -13.06 5.99 -8.79
CA ARG A 416 -14.14 6.91 -8.41
C ARG A 416 -13.67 8.35 -8.14
N LYS A 417 -12.37 8.63 -8.25
CA LYS A 417 -11.85 10.01 -8.25
C LYS A 417 -11.60 10.49 -9.68
N SER A 418 -12.60 11.15 -10.25
CA SER A 418 -12.43 12.11 -11.35
C SER A 418 -13.70 12.94 -11.51
N PHE A 419 -13.61 14.22 -11.12
CA PHE A 419 -14.37 15.38 -11.58
C PHE A 419 -15.88 15.22 -11.83
N VAL A 420 -16.70 15.64 -10.86
CA VAL A 420 -17.67 16.75 -10.95
C VAL A 420 -18.24 16.94 -9.54
N ASP A 421 -18.31 18.19 -9.13
CA ASP A 421 -18.96 18.68 -7.92
C ASP A 421 -20.48 18.42 -8.03
N THR A 422 -20.92 17.18 -7.81
CA THR A 422 -22.36 16.87 -7.81
C THR A 422 -22.88 17.10 -6.40
N ILE A 423 -23.33 18.33 -6.18
CA ILE A 423 -24.31 18.68 -5.14
C ILE A 423 -25.38 17.59 -5.15
N SER A 424 -25.48 16.83 -4.07
CA SER A 424 -26.56 15.87 -3.86
C SER A 424 -27.85 16.64 -3.63
N LEU A 425 -28.50 17.07 -4.72
CA LEU A 425 -29.89 17.48 -4.69
C LEU A 425 -30.72 16.21 -4.43
N GLN A 426 -31.04 15.98 -3.17
CA GLN A 426 -32.17 15.14 -2.79
C GLN A 426 -33.43 15.83 -3.32
N VAL A 427 -33.92 15.36 -4.47
CA VAL A 427 -35.26 15.70 -4.95
C VAL A 427 -36.22 14.75 -4.24
N ASP A 428 -36.86 15.26 -3.19
CA ASP A 428 -38.05 14.65 -2.60
C ASP A 428 -39.16 14.64 -3.67
N ILE A 429 -39.41 13.47 -4.25
CA ILE A 429 -40.62 13.25 -5.07
C ILE A 429 -41.79 13.06 -4.10
N MET A 430 -42.45 14.17 -3.78
CA MET A 430 -43.78 14.19 -3.20
C MET A 430 -44.75 13.43 -4.11
N SER A 431 -45.39 12.40 -3.58
CA SER A 431 -46.53 11.72 -4.20
C SER A 431 -47.82 12.12 -3.46
N ASN A 432 -48.59 13.05 -4.04
CA ASN A 432 -50.01 13.27 -3.72
C ASN A 432 -50.84 12.40 -4.69
N SER A 433 -51.96 11.71 -4.40
CA SER A 433 -52.81 11.62 -3.21
C SER A 433 -53.96 10.59 -3.45
N LEU A 434 -54.15 9.64 -2.50
CA LEU A 434 -55.41 9.14 -1.87
C LEU A 434 -56.45 8.25 -2.64
N PRO A 435 -57.34 7.46 -1.96
CA PRO A 435 -57.66 7.47 -0.52
C PRO A 435 -57.65 6.11 0.25
N ASP A 436 -57.33 6.23 1.54
CA ASP A 436 -57.95 5.60 2.71
C ASP A 436 -57.92 4.06 2.89
N LYS A 437 -57.00 3.60 3.76
CA LYS A 437 -57.24 2.57 4.79
C LYS A 437 -56.12 2.56 5.83
N SER A 438 -56.43 3.16 6.97
CA SER A 438 -56.01 2.79 8.34
C SER A 438 -54.65 2.09 8.54
N GLN A 439 -53.79 2.79 9.27
CA GLN A 439 -52.64 2.31 10.05
C GLN A 439 -52.87 0.93 10.69
N LEU A 440 -51.94 0.00 10.46
CA LEU A 440 -51.50 -0.98 11.47
C LEU A 440 -50.00 -1.22 11.23
N ALA A 441 -49.21 -1.03 12.28
CA ALA A 441 -47.79 -1.35 12.29
C ALA A 441 -47.62 -2.86 12.02
N GLU A 442 -46.84 -3.24 11.01
CA GLU A 442 -46.46 -4.64 10.82
C GLU A 442 -45.58 -5.07 11.99
N GLU A 443 -46.14 -5.86 12.89
CA GLU A 443 -45.39 -6.59 13.91
C GLU A 443 -44.41 -7.55 13.24
N ILE A 444 -43.11 -7.34 13.49
CA ILE A 444 -42.04 -8.22 13.05
C ILE A 444 -42.21 -9.56 13.77
N THR A 445 -42.75 -10.56 13.06
CA THR A 445 -42.91 -11.93 13.56
C THR A 445 -41.61 -12.71 13.43
N PHE A 446 -41.43 -13.70 14.31
CA PHE A 446 -40.26 -14.59 14.37
C PHE A 446 -39.98 -15.31 13.02
N GLU A 447 -41.01 -15.53 12.22
CA GLU A 447 -40.90 -16.13 10.88
C GLU A 447 -40.21 -15.21 9.86
N THR A 448 -40.43 -13.89 9.96
CA THR A 448 -39.80 -12.87 9.11
C THR A 448 -38.31 -12.73 9.44
N LEU A 449 -37.94 -12.80 10.72
CA LEU A 449 -36.54 -12.85 11.16
C LEU A 449 -35.86 -14.16 10.76
N LYS A 450 -36.57 -15.29 10.80
CA LYS A 450 -36.04 -16.60 10.36
C LYS A 450 -35.73 -16.61 8.85
N LYS A 451 -36.59 -16.00 8.02
CA LYS A 451 -36.34 -15.83 6.58
C LYS A 451 -35.18 -14.89 6.26
N ALA A 452 -34.91 -13.88 7.10
CA ALA A 452 -33.81 -12.96 6.90
C ALA A 452 -32.43 -13.57 7.24
N ILE A 453 -32.41 -14.62 8.08
CA ILE A 453 -31.18 -15.31 8.50
C ILE A 453 -30.82 -16.47 7.54
N ASP A 454 -31.78 -17.02 6.80
CA ASP A 454 -31.54 -18.08 5.79
C ASP A 454 -31.05 -17.48 4.46
N THR A 455 -29.82 -16.95 4.44
CA THR A 455 -29.18 -16.30 3.28
C THR A 455 -28.73 -17.27 2.17
N THR A 456 -28.77 -18.57 2.43
CA THR A 456 -28.39 -19.64 1.48
C THR A 456 -29.32 -19.72 0.26
N GLY A 457 -30.62 -19.47 0.44
CA GLY A 457 -31.59 -19.53 -0.66
C GLY A 457 -31.50 -18.36 -1.66
N LEU A 458 -31.16 -17.16 -1.18
CA LEU A 458 -31.01 -15.96 -2.03
C LEU A 458 -29.73 -16.01 -2.87
N GLU A 459 -28.62 -16.46 -2.29
CA GLU A 459 -27.36 -16.65 -3.03
C GLU A 459 -27.50 -17.69 -4.14
N GLU A 460 -28.24 -18.77 -3.89
CA GLU A 460 -28.47 -19.83 -4.88
C GLU A 460 -29.40 -19.36 -6.00
N GLN A 461 -30.43 -18.56 -5.68
CA GLN A 461 -31.28 -17.91 -6.68
C GLN A 461 -30.52 -16.89 -7.53
N GLU A 462 -29.60 -16.14 -6.93
CA GLU A 462 -28.78 -15.17 -7.65
C GLU A 462 -27.71 -15.86 -8.51
N ARG A 463 -27.13 -16.95 -8.02
CA ARG A 463 -26.20 -17.80 -8.78
C ARG A 463 -26.91 -18.46 -9.96
N GLU A 464 -28.15 -18.93 -9.78
CA GLU A 464 -28.96 -19.51 -10.84
C GLU A 464 -29.38 -18.46 -11.88
N LYS A 465 -29.75 -17.24 -11.46
CA LYS A 465 -29.97 -16.10 -12.38
C LYS A 465 -28.72 -15.76 -13.17
N ARG A 466 -27.54 -15.69 -12.52
CA ARG A 466 -26.26 -15.44 -13.21
C ARG A 466 -25.93 -16.55 -14.21
N ARG A 467 -26.21 -17.81 -13.86
CA ARG A 467 -26.05 -18.97 -14.75
C ARG A 467 -26.95 -18.87 -15.97
N GLN A 468 -28.24 -18.56 -15.79
CA GLN A 468 -29.20 -18.40 -16.89
C GLN A 468 -28.86 -17.23 -17.81
N VAL A 469 -28.38 -16.11 -17.26
CA VAL A 469 -27.90 -14.99 -18.06
C VAL A 469 -26.67 -15.38 -18.87
N MET A 470 -25.69 -16.04 -18.26
CA MET A 470 -24.47 -16.47 -18.94
C MET A 470 -24.75 -17.51 -20.03
N GLU A 471 -25.67 -18.45 -19.78
CA GLU A 471 -26.12 -19.43 -20.77
C GLU A 471 -26.84 -18.76 -21.95
N LYS A 472 -27.66 -17.73 -21.68
CA LYS A 472 -28.32 -16.94 -22.72
C LYS A 472 -27.31 -16.16 -23.58
N PHE A 473 -26.27 -15.58 -22.99
CA PHE A 473 -25.20 -14.90 -23.73
C PHE A 473 -24.29 -15.85 -24.52
N GLN A 474 -24.15 -17.11 -24.10
CA GLN A 474 -23.35 -18.11 -24.80
C GLN A 474 -24.11 -18.80 -25.94
N LYS A 475 -25.44 -18.95 -25.83
CA LYS A 475 -26.24 -19.76 -26.78
C LYS A 475 -27.15 -18.94 -27.70
N ALA A 476 -27.49 -17.70 -27.36
CA ALA A 476 -28.37 -16.88 -28.21
C ALA A 476 -27.59 -16.27 -29.40
N PRO A 477 -28.19 -16.23 -30.59
CA PRO A 477 -27.60 -15.57 -31.75
C PRO A 477 -27.42 -14.07 -31.50
N PHE A 478 -26.38 -13.49 -32.09
CA PHE A 478 -25.96 -12.11 -31.83
C PHE A 478 -27.07 -11.09 -32.13
N GLU A 479 -27.87 -11.29 -33.18
CA GLU A 479 -29.00 -10.40 -33.50
C GLU A 479 -30.03 -10.31 -32.35
N GLU A 480 -30.26 -11.41 -31.62
CA GLU A 480 -31.26 -11.44 -30.54
C GLU A 480 -30.74 -10.74 -29.28
N ILE A 481 -29.43 -10.85 -29.01
CA ILE A 481 -28.75 -10.14 -27.92
C ILE A 481 -28.71 -8.63 -28.20
N ALA A 482 -28.38 -8.25 -29.44
CA ALA A 482 -28.36 -6.86 -29.88
C ALA A 482 -29.75 -6.21 -29.78
N ALA A 483 -30.79 -6.87 -30.29
CA ALA A 483 -32.17 -6.38 -30.22
C ALA A 483 -32.66 -6.20 -28.77
N HIS A 484 -32.26 -7.08 -27.85
CA HIS A 484 -32.62 -6.97 -26.44
C HIS A 484 -31.90 -5.80 -25.74
N CYS A 485 -30.62 -5.56 -26.07
CA CYS A 485 -29.88 -4.40 -25.57
C CYS A 485 -30.45 -3.08 -26.11
N GLU A 486 -30.81 -3.05 -27.39
CA GLU A 486 -31.41 -1.89 -28.06
C GLU A 486 -32.81 -1.58 -27.51
N SER A 487 -33.63 -2.61 -27.25
CA SER A 487 -34.93 -2.47 -26.58
C SER A 487 -34.81 -1.88 -25.16
N LYS A 488 -33.81 -2.33 -24.38
CA LYS A 488 -33.53 -1.75 -23.05
C LYS A 488 -33.04 -0.30 -23.13
N ALA A 489 -32.18 0.01 -24.09
CA ALA A 489 -31.70 1.37 -24.32
C ALA A 489 -32.86 2.31 -24.70
N ASN A 490 -33.76 1.84 -25.58
CA ASN A 490 -34.95 2.58 -25.98
C ASN A 490 -35.93 2.78 -24.82
N MET A 491 -36.10 1.80 -23.94
CA MET A 491 -36.91 1.95 -22.72
C MET A 491 -36.34 3.00 -21.76
N LEU A 492 -35.00 3.01 -21.60
CA LEU A 492 -34.32 4.00 -20.78
C LEU A 492 -34.44 5.41 -21.40
N HIS A 493 -34.29 5.50 -22.73
CA HIS A 493 -34.40 6.75 -23.47
C HIS A 493 -35.83 7.30 -23.41
N ASN A 494 -36.85 6.45 -23.54
CA ASN A 494 -38.24 6.84 -23.40
C ASN A 494 -38.58 7.31 -21.98
N ARG A 495 -38.01 6.67 -20.94
CA ARG A 495 -38.17 7.15 -19.56
C ARG A 495 -37.47 8.49 -19.33
N LEU A 496 -36.28 8.68 -19.89
CA LEU A 496 -35.57 9.97 -19.83
C LEU A 496 -36.35 11.06 -20.57
N ALA A 497 -36.89 10.76 -21.75
CA ALA A 497 -37.73 11.69 -22.51
C ALA A 497 -39.01 12.07 -21.74
N GLN A 498 -39.67 11.10 -21.08
CA GLN A 498 -40.80 11.38 -20.19
C GLN A 498 -40.43 12.29 -19.02
N ILE A 499 -39.26 12.08 -18.42
CA ILE A 499 -38.76 12.95 -17.34
C ILE A 499 -38.47 14.35 -17.88
N PHE A 500 -37.88 14.48 -19.07
CA PHE A 500 -37.62 15.77 -19.69
C PHE A 500 -38.91 16.52 -20.07
N GLU A 501 -39.93 15.83 -20.61
CA GLU A 501 -41.23 16.44 -20.90
C GLU A 501 -41.96 16.92 -19.62
N LEU A 502 -41.82 16.20 -18.51
CA LEU A 502 -42.37 16.58 -17.21
C LEU A 502 -41.62 17.75 -16.54
N THR A 503 -40.42 18.10 -17.02
CA THR A 503 -39.59 19.18 -16.45
C THR A 503 -39.69 20.50 -17.24
N ILE A 504 -40.29 20.50 -18.44
CA ILE A 504 -40.39 21.67 -19.34
C ILE A 504 -41.79 22.33 -19.35
N ARG A 505 -42.76 21.81 -18.60
CA ARG A 505 -44.02 22.51 -18.26
C ARG A 505 -44.00 22.94 -16.79
#